data_AF-A0A0D6LPA5-F1
#
_entry.id   AF-A0A0D6LPA5-F1
#
_cell.length_a   1.000
_cell.length_b   1.000
_cell.length_c   1.000
_cell.angle_alpha   90.00
_cell.angle_beta   90.00
_cell.angle_gamma   90.00
#
_symmetry.space_group_name_H-M   'P 1'
#
loop_
_entity.id
_entity.type
_entity.pdbx_description
1 polymer ?
#
loop_
_entity_poly.entity_id
_entity_poly.type
_entity_poly.pdbx_seq_one_letter_code
_entity_poly.pdbx_strand_id
1 'polypeptide(L)'
;MLLLAVVLAAVPYSLAASCGGSGIPFRFEVLPSGSPVLGCAAPACFGGSEGGNGALHDSNFQLTSDGDDGFFREGDAQRSRVRYHSAPAQQAQCPSGFDSQSCTNDRTWVGGFLASPDGSLRLQCCAYDGLRFAEEVGRPIVHSGEVYSGG
;
A
#
# COMPACT_ATOMS: atom_id res chain seq x y z
N MET A 1 21.58 -33.45 2.57
CA MET A 1 20.61 -32.70 3.38
C MET A 1 21.15 -31.41 3.99
N LEU A 2 22.48 -31.24 4.15
CA LEU A 2 23.07 -29.97 4.62
C LEU A 2 22.94 -28.81 3.60
N LEU A 3 23.03 -29.10 2.30
CA LEU A 3 22.95 -28.10 1.23
C LEU A 3 21.56 -27.43 1.10
N LEU A 4 20.48 -28.15 1.41
CA LEU A 4 19.13 -27.56 1.39
C LEU A 4 18.91 -26.55 2.53
N ALA A 5 19.55 -26.79 3.69
CA ALA A 5 19.41 -25.92 4.86
C ALA A 5 20.12 -24.56 4.70
N VAL A 6 21.23 -24.52 3.94
CA VAL A 6 21.99 -23.27 3.70
C VAL A 6 21.28 -22.35 2.70
N VAL A 7 20.53 -22.89 1.74
CA VAL A 7 19.82 -22.10 0.72
C VAL A 7 18.63 -21.32 1.32
N LEU A 8 17.99 -21.84 2.37
CA LEU A 8 16.92 -21.14 3.09
C LEU A 8 17.40 -19.96 3.95
N ALA A 9 18.69 -19.89 4.29
CA ALA A 9 19.25 -18.85 5.16
C ALA A 9 19.70 -17.58 4.42
N ALA A 10 19.73 -17.61 3.08
CA ALA A 10 20.21 -16.50 2.25
C ALA A 10 19.10 -15.83 1.44
N VAL A 11 17.84 -15.99 1.82
CA VAL A 11 16.76 -15.19 1.23
C VAL A 11 16.83 -13.81 1.90
N PRO A 12 17.23 -12.73 1.20
CA PRO A 12 17.17 -11.40 1.77
C PRO A 12 15.73 -11.13 2.19
N TYR A 13 15.53 -10.87 3.49
CA TYR A 13 14.25 -10.47 4.03
C TYR A 13 13.83 -9.18 3.31
N SER A 14 12.95 -9.33 2.33
CA SER A 14 12.42 -8.21 1.57
C SER A 14 11.13 -7.80 2.28
N LEU A 15 11.05 -6.53 2.69
CA LEU A 15 9.90 -6.03 3.44
C LEU A 15 8.88 -5.50 2.44
N ALA A 16 7.77 -6.22 2.28
CA ALA A 16 6.70 -5.82 1.36
C ALA A 16 5.55 -5.20 2.16
N ALA A 17 5.09 -4.03 1.73
CA ALA A 17 3.88 -3.41 2.26
C ALA A 17 2.98 -2.95 1.11
N SER A 18 1.66 -3.15 1.24
CA SER A 18 0.68 -2.77 0.22
C SER A 18 -0.68 -2.43 0.85
N CYS A 19 -1.31 -1.37 0.36
CA CYS A 19 -2.68 -1.02 0.71
C CYS A 19 -3.74 -1.82 -0.05
N GLY A 20 -3.36 -2.65 -1.03
CA GLY A 20 -4.30 -3.44 -1.83
C GLY A 20 -5.27 -2.60 -2.66
N GLY A 21 -6.25 -3.26 -3.27
CA GLY A 21 -7.24 -2.63 -4.15
C GLY A 21 -8.26 -1.76 -3.45
N SER A 22 -8.38 -1.87 -2.11
CA SER A 22 -9.36 -1.11 -1.31
C SER A 22 -8.78 0.03 -0.49
N GLY A 23 -7.46 0.24 -0.56
CA GLY A 23 -6.78 1.27 0.20
C GLY A 23 -5.91 2.18 -0.67
N ILE A 24 -5.60 3.34 -0.10
CA ILE A 24 -4.55 4.25 -0.58
C ILE A 24 -3.59 4.54 0.57
N PRO A 25 -2.28 4.71 0.34
CA PRO A 25 -1.40 5.24 1.36
C PRO A 25 -1.86 6.61 1.82
N PHE A 26 -1.97 6.79 3.13
CA PHE A 26 -2.23 8.10 3.74
C PHE A 26 -1.14 8.48 4.76
N ARG A 27 -0.31 7.51 5.16
CA ARG A 27 0.85 7.73 6.02
C ARG A 27 2.03 6.96 5.46
N PHE A 28 3.19 7.62 5.47
CA PHE A 28 4.47 7.01 5.21
C PHE A 28 5.42 7.44 6.33
N GLU A 29 6.02 6.47 7.01
CA GLU A 29 6.95 6.68 8.11
C GLU A 29 8.25 5.96 7.80
N VAL A 30 9.38 6.58 8.16
CA VAL A 30 10.67 5.91 8.14
C VAL A 30 11.15 5.84 9.58
N LEU A 31 11.19 4.64 10.14
CA LEU A 31 11.65 4.43 11.53
C LEU A 31 13.10 4.92 11.67
N PRO A 32 13.58 5.21 12.90
CA PRO A 32 14.99 5.59 13.12
C PRO A 32 16.02 4.57 12.59
N SER A 33 15.61 3.29 12.44
CA SER A 33 16.40 2.23 11.81
C SER A 33 16.55 2.37 10.29
N GLY A 34 15.79 3.27 9.66
CA GLY A 34 15.65 3.39 8.20
C GLY A 34 14.54 2.50 7.61
N SER A 35 13.84 1.72 8.43
CA SER A 35 12.77 0.83 7.97
C SER A 35 11.51 1.63 7.58
N PRO A 36 10.98 1.48 6.35
CA PRO A 36 9.76 2.15 5.93
C PRO A 36 8.51 1.45 6.47
N VAL A 37 7.50 2.23 6.84
CA VAL A 37 6.22 1.81 7.41
C VAL A 37 5.08 2.48 6.65
N LEU A 38 4.05 1.70 6.30
CA LEU A 38 2.92 2.15 5.49
C LEU A 38 1.61 2.20 6.29
N GLY A 39 0.94 3.34 6.28
CA GLY A 39 -0.43 3.48 6.76
C GLY A 39 -1.41 3.67 5.60
N CYS A 40 -2.48 2.89 5.58
CA CYS A 40 -3.49 2.83 4.54
C CYS A 40 -4.85 3.37 5.01
N ALA A 41 -5.61 3.95 4.10
CA ALA A 41 -6.97 4.42 4.36
C ALA A 41 -7.90 4.03 3.21
N ALA A 42 -9.19 3.91 3.49
CA ALA A 42 -10.19 3.70 2.45
C ALA A 42 -10.71 5.07 1.94
N PRO A 43 -10.38 5.47 0.70
CA PRO A 43 -10.78 6.77 0.18
C PRO A 43 -12.29 6.84 -0.06
N ALA A 44 -12.86 8.04 -0.04
CA ALA A 44 -14.31 8.22 -0.12
C ALA A 44 -14.93 7.93 -1.49
N CYS A 45 -14.10 7.85 -2.53
CA CYS A 45 -14.47 7.44 -3.87
C CYS A 45 -14.57 5.91 -4.02
N PHE A 46 -13.98 5.13 -3.11
CA PHE A 46 -14.06 3.66 -3.15
C PHE A 46 -15.38 3.15 -2.55
N GLY A 47 -15.81 1.97 -3.00
CA GLY A 47 -17.09 1.36 -2.65
C GLY A 47 -18.00 1.15 -3.88
N GLY A 48 -19.23 0.70 -3.66
CA GLY A 48 -20.18 0.36 -4.73
C GLY A 48 -20.65 -1.09 -4.65
N SER A 49 -21.37 -1.57 -5.65
CA SER A 49 -22.05 -2.87 -5.68
C SER A 49 -21.88 -3.52 -7.06
N GLU A 50 -22.10 -4.81 -7.31
CA GLU A 50 -22.02 -5.99 -6.45
C GLU A 50 -20.56 -6.51 -6.52
N GLY A 51 -19.94 -6.72 -5.36
CA GLY A 51 -18.50 -7.05 -5.22
C GLY A 51 -17.62 -5.90 -4.69
N GLY A 52 -18.16 -4.67 -4.65
CA GLY A 52 -17.48 -3.46 -4.15
C GLY A 52 -17.89 -3.03 -2.73
N ASN A 53 -18.73 -3.82 -2.07
CA ASN A 53 -19.54 -3.42 -0.91
C ASN A 53 -18.72 -3.34 0.40
N GLY A 54 -17.52 -3.93 0.39
CA GLY A 54 -16.59 -4.01 1.50
C GLY A 54 -15.15 -3.95 1.00
N ALA A 55 -14.21 -3.92 1.94
CA ALA A 55 -12.79 -3.97 1.62
C ALA A 55 -12.45 -5.36 1.03
N LEU A 56 -11.54 -5.37 0.05
CA LEU A 56 -10.98 -6.61 -0.51
C LEU A 56 -10.10 -7.37 0.49
N HIS A 57 -9.69 -6.72 1.58
CA HIS A 57 -8.79 -7.27 2.60
C HIS A 57 -7.50 -7.87 1.99
N ASP A 58 -7.04 -7.30 0.88
CA ASP A 58 -5.87 -7.70 0.10
C ASP A 58 -4.63 -6.85 0.41
N SER A 59 -4.68 -6.11 1.50
CA SER A 59 -3.54 -5.38 2.02
C SER A 59 -2.51 -6.32 2.65
N ASN A 60 -1.26 -5.93 2.60
CA ASN A 60 -0.14 -6.70 3.14
C ASN A 60 0.76 -5.78 3.97
N PHE A 61 1.08 -6.21 5.18
CA PHE A 61 2.00 -5.56 6.09
C PHE A 61 2.94 -6.62 6.66
N GLN A 62 4.14 -6.21 7.05
CA GLN A 62 5.11 -7.14 7.61
C GLN A 62 4.82 -7.39 9.08
N LEU A 63 4.82 -8.67 9.47
CA LEU A 63 4.75 -9.03 10.88
C LEU A 63 6.08 -8.74 11.59
N THR A 64 6.04 -7.94 12.65
CA THR A 64 7.14 -7.64 13.57
C THR A 64 6.90 -8.28 14.94
N SER A 65 7.83 -8.10 15.87
CA SER A 65 7.66 -8.53 17.27
C SER A 65 6.46 -7.87 17.96
N ASP A 66 6.06 -6.68 17.51
CA ASP A 66 5.00 -5.86 18.11
C ASP A 66 3.67 -5.94 17.33
N GLY A 67 3.60 -6.80 16.30
CA GLY A 67 2.46 -6.89 15.37
C GLY A 67 2.83 -6.41 13.96
N ASP A 68 1.83 -6.12 13.13
CA ASP A 68 2.07 -5.63 11.76
C ASP A 68 2.77 -4.26 11.77
N ASP A 69 3.76 -4.07 10.88
CA ASP A 69 4.52 -2.82 10.69
C ASP A 69 3.74 -1.74 9.92
N GLY A 70 2.47 -2.00 9.64
CA GLY A 70 1.59 -1.11 8.91
C GLY A 70 0.15 -1.30 9.37
N PHE A 71 -0.73 -0.44 8.90
CA PHE A 71 -2.09 -0.43 9.42
C PHE A 71 -3.09 0.18 8.45
N PHE A 72 -4.35 -0.23 8.58
CA PHE A 72 -5.48 0.55 8.07
C PHE A 72 -5.96 1.53 9.13
N ARG A 73 -6.27 2.76 8.72
CA ARG A 73 -6.91 3.74 9.58
C ARG A 73 -8.16 3.14 10.22
N GLU A 74 -8.28 3.31 11.53
CA GLU A 74 -9.38 2.75 12.31
C GLU A 74 -10.75 3.08 11.71
N GLY A 75 -11.63 2.08 11.66
CA GLY A 75 -12.99 2.22 11.14
C GLY A 75 -13.12 2.18 9.60
N ASP A 76 -12.05 2.38 8.83
CA ASP A 76 -12.15 2.34 7.36
C ASP A 76 -12.42 0.91 6.84
N ALA A 77 -11.84 -0.11 7.46
CA ALA A 77 -12.05 -1.51 7.08
C ALA A 77 -13.49 -2.01 7.34
N GLN A 78 -14.23 -1.36 8.25
CA GLN A 78 -15.59 -1.77 8.65
C GLN A 78 -16.68 -0.97 7.93
N ARG A 79 -16.31 0.05 7.16
CA ARG A 79 -17.25 1.00 6.58
C ARG A 79 -17.77 0.47 5.24
N SER A 80 -19.03 0.01 5.22
CA SER A 80 -19.71 -0.27 3.94
C SER A 80 -19.99 1.05 3.21
N ARG A 81 -19.53 1.14 1.95
CA ARG A 81 -19.70 2.33 1.11
C ARG A 81 -20.55 2.02 -0.11
N VAL A 82 -21.81 1.65 0.14
CA VAL A 82 -22.82 1.53 -0.92
C VAL A 82 -23.50 2.89 -1.10
N ARG A 83 -23.21 3.58 -2.22
CA ARG A 83 -23.95 4.81 -2.59
C ARG A 83 -25.29 4.46 -3.22
N TYR A 84 -25.29 3.54 -4.19
CA TYR A 84 -26.46 2.98 -4.86
C TYR A 84 -26.19 1.52 -5.20
N HIS A 85 -27.21 0.65 -5.13
CA HIS A 85 -27.10 -0.80 -5.38
C HIS A 85 -26.85 -1.15 -6.86
N SER A 86 -27.00 -0.17 -7.76
CA SER A 86 -26.67 -0.29 -9.18
C SER A 86 -25.36 0.40 -9.55
N ALA A 87 -24.69 1.07 -8.59
CA ALA A 87 -23.43 1.73 -8.86
C ALA A 87 -22.32 0.67 -9.00
N PRO A 88 -21.44 0.77 -10.01
CA PRO A 88 -20.36 -0.17 -10.19
C PRO A 88 -19.38 -0.13 -9.01
N ALA A 89 -18.73 -1.26 -8.72
CA ALA A 89 -17.64 -1.32 -7.75
C ALA A 89 -16.52 -0.33 -8.13
N GLN A 90 -16.08 0.46 -7.15
CA GLN A 90 -14.95 1.40 -7.27
C GLN A 90 -13.84 0.93 -6.36
N GLN A 91 -12.80 0.37 -6.97
CA GLN A 91 -11.59 -0.16 -6.34
C GLN A 91 -10.40 0.08 -7.26
N ALA A 92 -9.21 0.03 -6.70
CA ALA A 92 -7.96 0.09 -7.45
C ALA A 92 -7.61 -1.26 -8.08
N GLN A 93 -6.90 -1.22 -9.19
CA GLN A 93 -6.23 -2.38 -9.77
C GLN A 93 -4.76 -2.35 -9.36
N CYS A 94 -4.36 -3.26 -8.49
CA CYS A 94 -3.00 -3.35 -7.99
C CYS A 94 -2.34 -4.65 -8.49
N PRO A 95 -1.18 -4.58 -9.17
CA PRO A 95 -0.43 -5.78 -9.53
C PRO A 95 0.11 -6.49 -8.29
N SER A 96 0.30 -7.80 -8.34
CA SER A 96 0.87 -8.55 -7.21
C SER A 96 2.37 -8.27 -6.97
N GLY A 97 3.08 -7.75 -7.98
CA GLY A 97 4.51 -7.48 -7.96
C GLY A 97 4.88 -6.04 -7.61
N PHE A 98 6.15 -5.85 -7.28
CA PHE A 98 6.78 -4.57 -6.96
C PHE A 98 7.90 -4.30 -7.97
N ASP A 99 7.58 -4.16 -9.25
CA ASP A 99 8.60 -4.13 -10.32
C ASP A 99 8.90 -2.71 -10.83
N SER A 100 8.21 -1.70 -10.31
CA SER A 100 8.34 -0.32 -10.78
C SER A 100 9.32 0.49 -9.95
N GLN A 101 10.02 1.43 -10.57
CA GLN A 101 10.84 2.44 -9.87
C GLN A 101 10.09 3.76 -9.65
N SER A 102 9.04 4.01 -10.44
CA SER A 102 8.17 5.18 -10.32
C SER A 102 6.80 4.88 -10.92
N CYS A 103 5.77 5.57 -10.44
CA CYS A 103 4.41 5.52 -11.00
C CYS A 103 4.18 6.85 -11.72
N THR A 104 4.24 6.85 -13.06
CA THR A 104 4.28 8.08 -13.88
C THR A 104 3.01 8.36 -14.67
N ASN A 105 2.00 7.49 -14.58
CA ASN A 105 0.75 7.65 -15.29
C ASN A 105 -0.23 8.50 -14.45
N ASP A 106 -1.03 9.35 -15.09
CA ASP A 106 -2.01 10.24 -14.46
C ASP A 106 -3.14 9.50 -13.71
N ARG A 107 -3.24 8.18 -13.90
CA ARG A 107 -4.20 7.29 -13.23
C ARG A 107 -3.53 6.34 -12.25
N THR A 108 -2.22 6.47 -11.99
CA THR A 108 -1.50 5.57 -11.10
C THR A 108 -0.86 6.28 -9.91
N TRP A 109 -0.66 5.52 -8.85
CA TRP A 109 0.01 5.96 -7.62
C TRP A 109 0.79 4.80 -7.02
N VAL A 110 1.66 5.11 -6.07
CA VAL A 110 2.34 4.11 -5.26
C VAL A 110 1.32 3.53 -4.28
N GLY A 111 0.88 2.28 -4.49
CA GLY A 111 -0.02 1.58 -3.57
C GLY A 111 0.72 0.74 -2.52
N GLY A 112 2.01 0.50 -2.75
CA GLY A 112 2.86 -0.30 -1.90
C GLY A 112 4.32 -0.28 -2.35
N PHE A 113 5.19 -0.88 -1.56
CA PHE A 113 6.61 -1.01 -1.84
C PHE A 113 7.18 -2.36 -1.39
N LEU A 114 8.33 -2.71 -1.96
CA LEU A 114 9.24 -3.74 -1.50
C LEU A 114 10.57 -3.08 -1.13
N ALA A 115 10.92 -3.12 0.15
CA ALA A 115 12.19 -2.61 0.64
C ALA A 115 13.27 -3.70 0.59
N SER A 116 14.39 -3.32 0.01
CA SER A 116 15.62 -4.12 -0.05
C SER A 116 16.54 -3.77 1.12
N PRO A 117 17.45 -4.69 1.54
CA PRO A 117 18.42 -4.42 2.60
C PRO A 117 19.40 -3.27 2.31
N ASP A 118 19.55 -2.87 1.05
CA ASP A 118 20.38 -1.74 0.62
C ASP A 118 19.66 -0.37 0.75
N GLY A 119 18.42 -0.37 1.24
CA GLY A 119 17.57 0.82 1.36
C GLY A 119 16.83 1.20 0.07
N SER A 120 17.02 0.46 -1.02
CA SER A 120 16.25 0.68 -2.25
C SER A 120 14.81 0.20 -2.10
N LEU A 121 13.90 0.93 -2.75
CA LEU A 121 12.48 0.56 -2.82
C LEU A 121 12.13 0.18 -4.26
N ARG A 122 11.38 -0.91 -4.41
CA ARG A 122 10.61 -1.15 -5.63
C ARG A 122 9.14 -0.93 -5.34
N LEU A 123 8.40 -0.40 -6.30
CA LEU A 123 7.07 0.14 -6.10
C LEU A 123 6.01 -0.76 -6.75
N GLN A 124 4.87 -0.87 -6.09
CA GLN A 124 3.62 -1.37 -6.65
C GLN A 124 2.81 -0.16 -7.12
N CYS A 125 2.60 -0.05 -8.43
CA CYS A 125 1.79 1.02 -9.00
C CYS A 125 0.35 0.54 -9.17
N CYS A 126 -0.54 1.01 -8.32
CA CYS A 126 -1.97 0.76 -8.46
C CYS A 126 -2.58 1.73 -9.47
N ALA A 127 -3.66 1.33 -10.13
CA ALA A 127 -4.38 2.12 -11.12
C ALA A 127 -5.85 2.33 -10.72
N TYR A 128 -6.37 3.54 -10.94
CA TYR A 128 -7.76 3.88 -10.69
C TYR A 128 -8.19 5.04 -11.58
N ASP A 129 -9.24 4.83 -12.37
CA ASP A 129 -9.71 5.82 -13.33
C ASP A 129 -10.13 7.15 -12.70
N GLY A 130 -10.56 7.14 -11.44
CA GLY A 130 -10.93 8.36 -10.72
C GLY A 130 -9.75 9.28 -10.39
N LEU A 131 -8.51 8.80 -10.47
CA LEU A 131 -7.32 9.66 -10.27
C LEU A 131 -7.11 10.71 -11.34
N ARG A 132 -7.80 10.62 -12.49
CA ARG A 132 -7.81 11.70 -13.50
C ARG A 132 -8.30 13.05 -12.96
N PHE A 133 -8.95 13.05 -11.79
CA PHE A 133 -9.44 14.24 -11.09
C PHE A 133 -8.55 14.66 -9.92
N ALA A 134 -7.44 13.95 -9.68
CA ALA A 134 -6.49 14.28 -8.62
C ALA A 134 -5.54 15.40 -9.09
N GLU A 135 -5.00 16.12 -8.11
CA GLU A 135 -4.01 17.18 -8.32
C GLU A 135 -2.82 16.93 -7.41
N GLU A 136 -1.62 17.23 -7.90
CA GLU A 136 -0.41 17.14 -7.07
C GLU A 136 -0.42 18.28 -6.04
N VAL A 137 -0.55 17.93 -4.77
CA VAL A 137 -0.55 18.89 -3.66
C VAL A 137 0.84 19.18 -3.10
N GLY A 138 1.85 18.37 -3.45
CA GLY A 138 3.23 18.56 -3.03
C GLY A 138 4.09 17.30 -3.13
N ARG A 139 5.40 17.46 -2.88
CA ARG A 139 6.42 16.40 -2.90
C ARG A 139 7.21 16.40 -1.59
N PRO A 140 6.73 15.71 -0.55
CA PRO A 140 7.46 15.63 0.71
C PRO A 140 8.70 14.74 0.55
N ILE A 141 9.77 15.09 1.27
CA ILE A 141 10.93 14.22 1.50
C ILE A 141 10.81 13.77 2.96
N VAL A 142 10.86 12.46 3.19
CA VAL A 142 10.76 11.85 4.53
C VAL A 142 12.09 11.18 4.85
N HIS A 143 12.78 11.68 5.87
CA HIS A 143 14.04 11.13 6.36
C HIS A 143 13.81 10.09 7.45
N SER A 144 14.89 9.40 7.85
CA SER A 144 14.86 8.48 9.00
C SER A 144 14.40 9.20 10.27
N GLY A 145 13.46 8.59 10.99
CA GLY A 145 12.79 9.15 12.17
C GLY A 145 11.65 10.11 11.86
N GLU A 146 11.32 10.33 10.58
CA GLU A 146 10.24 11.23 10.16
C GLU A 146 9.00 10.47 9.69
N VAL A 147 7.87 11.17 9.77
CA VAL A 147 6.57 10.69 9.30
C VAL A 147 5.88 11.76 8.47
N TYR A 148 5.31 11.34 7.35
CA TYR A 148 4.38 12.13 6.57
C TYR A 148 2.98 11.54 6.69
N SER A 149 1.97 12.40 6.87
CA SER A 149 0.57 12.01 6.87
C SER A 149 -0.20 12.95 5.95
N GLY A 150 -0.77 12.40 4.89
CA GLY A 150 -1.43 13.13 3.82
C GLY A 150 -1.55 12.27 2.57
N GLY A 151 -2.56 12.59 1.75
CA GLY A 151 -2.90 11.92 0.50
C GLY A 151 -3.96 12.72 -0.22
#